data_AF-A0A952U0G4-F1
#
_entry.id   AF-A0A952U0G4-F1
#
_cell.length_a   1.000
_cell.length_b   1.000
_cell.length_c   1.000
_cell.angle_alpha   90.00
_cell.angle_beta   90.00
_cell.angle_gamma   90.00
#
_symmetry.space_group_name_H-M   'P 1'
#
loop_
_entity.id
_entity.type
_entity.pdbx_description
1 polymer ?
#
loop_
_entity_poly.entity_id
_entity_poly.type
_entity_poly.pdbx_seq_one_letter_code
_entity_poly.pdbx_strand_id
1 'polypeptide(L)'
;MNVKSSIAALLFAVLCMSGGSAFAASAFLNEGIALYNKGKYMEALGVLNQAKSTESDNPMLHYYMASALVKLNLKADAIREYKLTMALDPSGQLGKYSETALKSLEDGGKSAAVSSTEPSAKPPTASSKVGTKKSSSKNSEHEKIEKVRVDQQPQVVALLCGCPKCHSVDLTLTDLYSKFGDRIEFIRLMAKSGDPKSAALIEKYALRTCPSVLLVANLGEPYREFQNIISESELVREVEQLAKTSRKTRLKTIAEEKMAEQRKLVVDEVDARVSHDELRVNNSIRKIQEDLEAALTSMQNSDSRTRALEMNALTEEAESKKKFLKQDFERRKKEYYAAAEARIRALQSTGGAKVEPVELNRDFKK
;
A
#
# COMPACT_ATOMS: atom_id res chain seq x y z
N MET A 1 27.15 -62.72 7.58
CA MET A 1 26.52 -62.41 6.27
C MET A 1 25.15 -61.81 6.56
N ASN A 2 24.69 -60.64 6.14
CA ASN A 2 25.32 -59.46 5.54
C ASN A 2 24.33 -58.30 5.84
N VAL A 3 24.57 -57.53 6.92
CA VAL A 3 23.70 -56.41 7.37
C VAL A 3 23.71 -55.23 6.37
N LYS A 4 24.56 -55.30 5.34
CA LYS A 4 24.70 -54.31 4.28
C LYS A 4 23.57 -54.32 3.24
N SER A 5 22.68 -55.32 3.22
CA SER A 5 21.65 -55.45 2.18
C SER A 5 20.31 -54.74 2.51
N SER A 6 20.03 -54.41 3.77
CA SER A 6 18.77 -53.75 4.15
C SER A 6 18.84 -52.22 4.15
N ILE A 7 20.04 -51.63 4.23
CA ILE A 7 20.20 -50.17 4.25
C ILE A 7 20.14 -49.59 2.82
N ALA A 8 20.48 -50.38 1.80
CA ALA A 8 20.40 -49.97 0.40
C ALA A 8 18.95 -49.89 -0.13
N ALA A 9 18.01 -50.65 0.43
CA ALA A 9 16.61 -50.66 -0.01
C ALA A 9 15.79 -49.49 0.56
N LEU A 10 16.19 -48.94 1.71
CA LEU A 10 15.51 -47.80 2.35
C LEU A 10 15.99 -46.43 1.86
N LEU A 11 17.13 -46.37 1.13
CA LEU A 11 17.65 -45.14 0.54
C LEU A 11 17.24 -44.92 -0.93
N PHE A 12 16.59 -45.91 -1.58
CA PHE A 12 16.18 -45.80 -2.99
C PHE A 12 14.67 -45.58 -3.20
N ALA A 13 13.87 -45.62 -2.13
CA ALA A 13 12.42 -45.44 -2.21
C ALA A 13 11.92 -43.99 -1.99
N VAL A 14 12.84 -43.01 -1.89
CA VAL A 14 12.49 -41.58 -1.72
C VAL A 14 12.82 -40.75 -2.97
N LEU A 15 13.49 -41.33 -3.97
CA LEU A 15 13.68 -40.71 -5.29
C LEU A 15 12.67 -41.28 -6.29
N CYS A 16 11.45 -40.74 -6.33
CA CYS A 16 10.57 -40.79 -7.53
C CYS A 16 9.21 -40.08 -7.33
N MET A 17 9.15 -38.95 -6.61
CA MET A 17 7.95 -38.11 -6.57
C MET A 17 8.17 -36.68 -7.07
N SER A 18 9.26 -36.38 -7.76
CA SER A 18 9.36 -35.17 -8.57
C SER A 18 8.88 -35.45 -9.99
N GLY A 19 7.62 -35.91 -10.09
CA GLY A 19 6.89 -35.79 -11.33
C GLY A 19 6.76 -34.30 -11.59
N GLY A 20 7.47 -33.80 -12.59
CA GLY A 20 7.38 -32.42 -13.04
C GLY A 20 5.95 -32.12 -13.44
N SER A 21 5.18 -31.58 -12.50
CA SER A 21 3.96 -30.85 -12.82
C SER A 21 4.41 -29.66 -13.64
N ALA A 22 4.09 -29.67 -14.93
CA ALA A 22 4.01 -28.43 -15.69
C ALA A 22 2.98 -27.56 -14.96
N PHE A 23 3.46 -26.67 -14.09
CA PHE A 23 2.63 -25.77 -13.32
C PHE A 23 1.91 -24.86 -14.30
N ALA A 24 0.65 -25.18 -14.58
CA ALA A 24 -0.23 -24.22 -15.20
C ALA A 24 -0.32 -23.03 -14.24
N ALA A 25 0.26 -21.91 -14.65
CA ALA A 25 0.23 -20.69 -13.85
C ALA A 25 -1.22 -20.32 -13.51
N SER A 26 -1.50 -20.15 -12.23
CA SER A 26 -2.78 -19.69 -11.70
C SER A 26 -3.16 -18.36 -12.31
N ALA A 27 -4.46 -18.07 -12.31
CA ALA A 27 -4.98 -16.79 -12.78
C ALA A 27 -4.30 -15.60 -12.07
N PHE A 28 -4.03 -15.73 -10.77
CA PHE A 28 -3.33 -14.71 -9.98
C PHE A 28 -1.85 -14.54 -10.39
N LEU A 29 -1.11 -15.63 -10.65
CA LEU A 29 0.25 -15.52 -11.15
C LEU A 29 0.29 -14.79 -12.51
N ASN A 30 -0.58 -15.19 -13.45
CA ASN A 30 -0.63 -14.57 -14.78
C ASN A 30 -1.05 -13.09 -14.72
N GLU A 31 -2.02 -12.76 -13.88
CA GLU A 31 -2.46 -11.38 -13.66
C GLU A 31 -1.36 -10.53 -13.03
N GLY A 32 -0.68 -11.06 -12.01
CA GLY A 32 0.46 -10.42 -11.36
C GLY A 32 1.59 -10.12 -12.34
N ILE A 33 1.93 -11.08 -13.21
CA ILE A 33 2.91 -10.90 -14.30
C ILE A 33 2.43 -9.82 -15.28
N ALA A 34 1.15 -9.82 -15.66
CA ALA A 34 0.59 -8.83 -16.56
C ALA A 34 0.65 -7.41 -15.96
N LEU A 35 0.40 -7.26 -14.66
CA LEU A 35 0.53 -6.00 -13.94
C LEU A 35 2.00 -5.56 -13.83
N TYR A 36 2.92 -6.49 -13.58
CA TYR A 36 4.36 -6.22 -13.58
C TYR A 36 4.82 -5.68 -14.94
N ASN A 37 4.42 -6.32 -16.03
CA ASN A 37 4.75 -5.91 -17.39
C ASN A 37 4.14 -4.54 -17.77
N LYS A 38 3.05 -4.12 -17.10
CA LYS A 38 2.44 -2.79 -17.24
C LYS A 38 3.11 -1.73 -16.36
N GLY A 39 4.17 -2.07 -15.61
CA GLY A 39 4.86 -1.17 -14.69
C GLY A 39 4.12 -0.92 -13.37
N LYS A 40 3.02 -1.63 -13.12
CA LYS A 40 2.20 -1.51 -11.90
C LYS A 40 2.74 -2.45 -10.81
N TYR A 41 3.97 -2.20 -10.36
CA TYR A 41 4.72 -3.13 -9.51
C TYR A 41 4.08 -3.41 -8.15
N MET A 42 3.41 -2.42 -7.55
CA MET A 42 2.71 -2.60 -6.27
C MET A 42 1.44 -3.43 -6.42
N GLU A 43 0.63 -3.15 -7.46
CA GLU A 43 -0.54 -3.96 -7.79
C GLU A 43 -0.12 -5.40 -8.13
N ALA A 44 0.98 -5.55 -8.89
CA ALA A 44 1.57 -6.85 -9.19
C ALA A 44 1.91 -7.62 -7.91
N LEU A 45 2.58 -6.99 -6.93
CA LEU A 45 2.88 -7.65 -5.65
C LEU A 45 1.63 -8.04 -4.87
N GLY A 46 0.61 -7.17 -4.85
CA GLY A 46 -0.66 -7.48 -4.19
C GLY A 46 -1.33 -8.72 -4.77
N VAL A 47 -1.34 -8.85 -6.09
CA VAL A 47 -1.93 -10.01 -6.79
C VAL A 47 -1.03 -11.25 -6.70
N LEU A 48 0.28 -11.11 -6.86
CA LEU A 48 1.24 -12.21 -6.71
C LEU A 48 1.21 -12.79 -5.28
N ASN A 49 1.00 -11.97 -4.25
CA ASN A 49 0.88 -12.45 -2.88
C ASN A 49 -0.35 -13.35 -2.67
N GLN A 50 -1.41 -13.17 -3.45
CA GLN A 50 -2.58 -14.07 -3.44
C GLN A 50 -2.27 -15.42 -4.07
N ALA A 51 -1.35 -15.48 -5.04
CA ALA A 51 -0.89 -16.74 -5.64
C ALA A 51 0.01 -17.56 -4.68
N LYS A 52 0.57 -16.94 -3.63
CA LYS A 52 1.53 -17.57 -2.71
C LYS A 52 0.94 -18.72 -1.91
N SER A 53 -0.37 -18.75 -1.67
CA SER A 53 -1.03 -19.86 -0.96
C SER A 53 -1.19 -21.11 -1.82
N THR A 54 -1.22 -20.96 -3.15
CA THR A 54 -1.43 -22.06 -4.10
C THR A 54 -0.19 -22.43 -4.90
N GLU A 55 0.80 -21.54 -4.94
CA GLU A 55 2.01 -21.68 -5.77
C GLU A 55 3.29 -21.31 -5.01
N SER A 56 3.35 -21.60 -3.71
CA SER A 56 4.52 -21.32 -2.87
C SER A 56 5.81 -22.02 -3.30
N ASP A 57 5.71 -23.00 -4.21
CA ASP A 57 6.82 -23.76 -4.78
C ASP A 57 7.12 -23.36 -6.24
N ASN A 58 6.42 -22.35 -6.79
CA ASN A 58 6.65 -21.90 -8.15
C ASN A 58 7.81 -20.87 -8.22
N PRO A 59 8.95 -21.20 -8.85
CA PRO A 59 10.08 -20.28 -8.95
C PRO A 59 9.75 -18.99 -9.71
N MET A 60 8.78 -19.03 -10.64
CA MET A 60 8.33 -17.87 -11.40
C MET A 60 7.61 -16.86 -10.53
N LEU A 61 6.78 -17.31 -9.59
CA LEU A 61 6.12 -16.44 -8.62
C LEU A 61 7.15 -15.65 -7.82
N HIS A 62 8.11 -16.36 -7.23
CA HIS A 62 9.17 -15.76 -6.42
C HIS A 62 10.06 -14.81 -7.25
N TYR A 63 10.34 -15.13 -8.52
CA TYR A 63 11.11 -14.27 -9.42
C TYR A 63 10.40 -12.95 -9.68
N TYR A 64 9.11 -12.98 -10.05
CA TYR A 64 8.36 -11.76 -10.34
C TYR A 64 8.07 -10.95 -9.08
N MET A 65 7.88 -11.59 -7.92
CA MET A 65 7.81 -10.88 -6.64
C MET A 65 9.12 -10.17 -6.34
N ALA A 66 10.26 -10.86 -6.47
CA ALA A 66 11.58 -10.26 -6.25
C ALA A 66 11.84 -9.08 -7.20
N SER A 67 11.55 -9.24 -8.49
CA SER A 67 11.72 -8.17 -9.49
C SER A 67 10.79 -6.99 -9.24
N ALA A 68 9.54 -7.21 -8.84
CA ALA A 68 8.64 -6.14 -8.44
C ALA A 68 9.15 -5.40 -7.20
N LEU A 69 9.68 -6.11 -6.20
CA LEU A 69 10.29 -5.54 -5.00
C LEU A 69 11.53 -4.70 -5.33
N VAL A 70 12.37 -5.13 -6.29
CA VAL A 70 13.49 -4.31 -6.79
C VAL A 70 13.00 -3.00 -7.39
N LYS A 71 11.95 -3.05 -8.22
CA LYS A 71 11.38 -1.85 -8.86
C LYS A 71 10.74 -0.89 -7.85
N LEU A 72 10.31 -1.40 -6.69
CA LEU A 72 9.82 -0.63 -5.55
C LEU A 72 10.92 -0.25 -4.54
N ASN A 73 12.19 -0.52 -4.85
CA ASN A 73 13.35 -0.24 -4.02
C ASN A 73 13.37 -0.98 -2.65
N LEU A 74 12.63 -2.08 -2.53
CA LEU A 74 12.57 -2.95 -1.35
C LEU A 74 13.62 -4.07 -1.45
N LYS A 75 14.91 -3.68 -1.44
CA LYS A 75 16.04 -4.57 -1.74
C LYS A 75 16.15 -5.78 -0.81
N ALA A 76 15.93 -5.60 0.49
CA ALA A 76 16.05 -6.69 1.47
C ALA A 76 15.05 -7.83 1.20
N ASP A 77 13.82 -7.48 0.84
CA ASP A 77 12.78 -8.45 0.51
C ASP A 77 12.99 -9.07 -0.87
N ALA A 78 13.43 -8.27 -1.85
CA ALA A 78 13.82 -8.78 -3.15
C ALA A 78 14.92 -9.84 -3.04
N ILE A 79 15.92 -9.62 -2.17
CA ILE A 79 17.00 -10.59 -1.92
C ILE A 79 16.44 -11.91 -1.37
N ARG A 80 15.48 -11.86 -0.45
CA ARG A 80 14.85 -13.08 0.10
C ARG A 80 14.11 -13.85 -0.97
N GLU A 81 13.31 -13.16 -1.78
CA GLU A 81 12.51 -13.80 -2.83
C GLU A 81 13.39 -14.34 -3.98
N TYR A 82 14.47 -13.65 -4.37
CA TYR A 82 15.44 -14.20 -5.34
C TYR A 82 16.18 -15.44 -4.80
N LYS A 83 16.51 -15.48 -3.51
CA LYS A 83 17.10 -16.68 -2.88
C LYS A 83 16.13 -17.86 -2.90
N LEU A 84 14.84 -17.61 -2.72
CA LEU A 84 13.80 -18.64 -2.86
C LEU A 84 13.68 -19.13 -4.30
N THR A 85 13.71 -18.25 -5.31
CA THR A 85 13.76 -18.65 -6.71
C THR A 85 14.97 -19.55 -7.01
N MET A 86 16.16 -19.22 -6.49
CA MET A 86 17.35 -20.05 -6.67
C MET A 86 17.25 -21.40 -5.96
N ALA A 87 16.56 -21.47 -4.82
CA ALA A 87 16.34 -22.74 -4.12
C ALA A 87 15.34 -23.64 -4.87
N LEU A 88 14.33 -23.04 -5.52
CA LEU A 88 13.28 -23.74 -6.26
C LEU A 88 13.69 -24.09 -7.70
N ASP A 89 14.58 -23.29 -8.32
CA ASP A 89 15.13 -23.53 -9.65
C ASP A 89 16.67 -23.42 -9.68
N PRO A 90 17.42 -24.33 -9.02
CA PRO A 90 18.87 -24.17 -8.84
C PRO A 90 19.70 -24.20 -10.13
N SER A 91 19.20 -24.91 -11.16
CA SER A 91 19.90 -25.09 -12.44
C SER A 91 19.19 -24.45 -13.63
N GLY A 92 17.95 -24.00 -13.47
CA GLY A 92 17.17 -23.41 -14.54
C GLY A 92 17.40 -21.91 -14.70
N GLN A 93 16.70 -21.36 -15.68
CA GLN A 93 16.95 -20.02 -16.18
C GLN A 93 16.58 -18.96 -15.13
N LEU A 94 15.51 -19.19 -14.34
CA LEU A 94 15.05 -18.24 -13.33
C LEU A 94 16.01 -18.18 -12.15
N GLY A 95 16.60 -19.32 -11.75
CA GLY A 95 17.67 -19.35 -10.76
C GLY A 95 18.89 -18.55 -11.20
N LYS A 96 19.35 -18.74 -12.45
CA LYS A 96 20.48 -17.98 -13.02
C LYS A 96 20.19 -16.48 -13.08
N TYR A 97 18.99 -16.08 -13.51
CA TYR A 97 18.61 -14.66 -13.51
C TYR A 97 18.57 -14.08 -12.10
N SER A 98 18.03 -14.82 -11.14
CA SER A 98 18.00 -14.42 -9.73
C SER A 98 19.40 -14.26 -9.14
N GLU A 99 20.33 -15.14 -9.49
CA GLU A 99 21.74 -15.03 -9.08
C GLU A 99 22.39 -13.76 -9.63
N THR A 100 22.19 -13.45 -10.91
CA THR A 100 22.73 -12.22 -11.52
C THR A 100 22.13 -10.96 -10.91
N ALA A 101 20.83 -10.98 -10.61
CA ALA A 101 20.13 -9.89 -9.94
C ALA A 101 20.64 -9.69 -8.50
N LEU A 102 20.86 -10.77 -7.75
CA LEU A 102 21.44 -10.73 -6.40
C LEU A 102 22.83 -10.12 -6.39
N LYS A 103 23.74 -10.57 -7.27
CA LYS A 103 25.09 -9.98 -7.40
C LYS A 103 25.01 -8.48 -7.67
N SER A 104 24.14 -8.06 -8.59
CA SER A 104 23.93 -6.64 -8.90
C SER A 104 23.37 -5.83 -7.71
N LEU A 105 22.53 -6.44 -6.86
CA LEU A 105 21.98 -5.81 -5.67
C LEU A 105 22.99 -5.74 -4.51
N GLU A 106 23.89 -6.70 -4.41
CA GLU A 106 24.99 -6.76 -3.44
C GLU A 106 26.14 -5.82 -3.84
N ASP A 107 26.45 -5.74 -5.14
CA ASP A 107 27.49 -4.86 -5.71
C ASP A 107 27.05 -3.39 -5.75
N GLY A 108 25.74 -3.12 -5.82
CA GLY A 108 25.14 -1.76 -5.84
C GLY A 108 25.31 -0.93 -4.55
N GLY A 109 26.13 -1.38 -3.60
CA GLY A 109 26.79 -0.54 -2.59
C GLY A 109 28.02 0.21 -3.12
N LYS A 110 28.44 -0.07 -4.35
CA LYS A 110 29.48 0.64 -5.11
C LYS A 110 29.08 0.71 -6.58
N SER A 111 28.88 1.94 -7.08
CA SER A 111 28.70 2.29 -8.49
C SER A 111 27.31 2.06 -9.11
N ALA A 112 26.98 3.01 -9.98
CA ALA A 112 25.66 3.32 -10.52
C ALA A 112 25.29 2.53 -11.78
N ALA A 113 23.96 2.51 -12.03
CA ALA A 113 23.25 2.38 -13.30
C ALA A 113 23.74 1.36 -14.33
N VAL A 114 22.94 0.29 -14.56
CA VAL A 114 22.92 -0.38 -15.87
C VAL A 114 21.50 -0.62 -16.36
N SER A 115 21.35 -0.22 -17.62
CA SER A 115 20.30 -0.40 -18.60
C SER A 115 19.59 -1.76 -18.60
N SER A 116 18.29 -1.65 -18.85
CA SER A 116 17.36 -2.66 -19.34
C SER A 116 17.92 -3.59 -20.42
N THR A 117 17.88 -4.89 -20.16
CA THR A 117 17.55 -5.94 -21.13
C THR A 117 17.00 -7.16 -20.37
N GLU A 118 15.67 -7.26 -20.22
CA GLU A 118 15.00 -8.53 -19.89
C GLU A 118 14.48 -9.16 -21.20
N PRO A 119 14.68 -10.48 -21.41
CA PRO A 119 14.31 -11.16 -22.64
C PRO A 119 12.80 -11.49 -22.66
N SER A 120 12.10 -11.00 -23.69
CA SER A 120 10.74 -11.43 -24.01
C SER A 120 10.76 -12.86 -24.58
N ALA A 121 10.20 -13.82 -23.84
CA ALA A 121 9.85 -15.13 -24.36
C ALA A 121 8.33 -15.36 -24.22
N LYS A 122 7.62 -15.34 -25.34
CA LYS A 122 6.22 -15.81 -25.49
C LYS A 122 6.20 -17.32 -25.70
N PRO A 123 5.24 -18.07 -25.11
CA PRO A 123 4.33 -18.90 -25.93
C PRO A 123 2.95 -19.18 -25.26
N PRO A 124 2.00 -19.90 -25.91
CA PRO A 124 1.39 -19.71 -27.22
C PRO A 124 -0.11 -19.33 -27.11
N THR A 125 -0.62 -18.68 -28.16
CA THR A 125 -2.02 -18.30 -28.33
C THR A 125 -2.89 -19.46 -28.81
N ALA A 126 -4.08 -19.63 -28.21
CA ALA A 126 -5.19 -20.38 -28.79
C ALA A 126 -6.29 -19.41 -29.24
N SER A 127 -6.58 -19.48 -30.53
CA SER A 127 -7.53 -18.68 -31.29
C SER A 127 -8.98 -18.82 -30.82
N SER A 128 -9.77 -17.76 -30.97
CA SER A 128 -11.09 -17.89 -31.58
C SER A 128 -11.49 -16.62 -32.33
N LYS A 129 -11.78 -16.83 -33.61
CA LYS A 129 -12.32 -15.90 -34.61
C LYS A 129 -13.76 -15.52 -34.27
N VAL A 130 -14.13 -14.26 -34.51
CA VAL A 130 -15.30 -13.79 -35.29
C VAL A 130 -14.93 -12.32 -35.63
N GLY A 131 -14.90 -11.79 -36.84
CA GLY A 131 -15.73 -12.00 -38.02
C GLY A 131 -16.23 -10.62 -38.49
N THR A 132 -15.40 -9.93 -39.28
CA THR A 132 -15.72 -8.94 -40.35
C THR A 132 -16.94 -8.01 -40.22
N LYS A 133 -16.70 -6.69 -40.35
CA LYS A 133 -16.94 -5.93 -41.60
C LYS A 133 -16.44 -4.48 -41.53
N LYS A 134 -15.85 -4.05 -42.65
CA LYS A 134 -15.50 -2.67 -43.04
C LYS A 134 -16.76 -1.79 -43.17
N SER A 135 -16.64 -0.53 -42.80
CA SER A 135 -17.04 0.58 -43.68
C SER A 135 -16.33 1.87 -43.28
N SER A 136 -15.61 2.41 -44.25
CA SER A 136 -15.10 3.78 -44.31
C SER A 136 -16.25 4.74 -44.65
N SER A 137 -16.28 5.93 -44.05
CA SER A 137 -16.84 7.13 -44.66
C SER A 137 -16.22 8.39 -44.02
N LYS A 138 -15.78 9.29 -44.89
CA LYS A 138 -15.17 10.60 -44.62
C LYS A 138 -16.24 11.68 -44.40
N ASN A 139 -15.73 12.86 -43.98
CA ASN A 139 -16.29 14.23 -44.05
C ASN A 139 -17.28 14.60 -42.93
N SER A 140 -17.35 15.84 -42.44
CA SER A 140 -16.51 17.05 -42.48
C SER A 140 -17.21 18.06 -41.55
N GLU A 141 -16.43 18.90 -40.87
CA GLU A 141 -16.75 20.27 -40.46
C GLU A 141 -18.19 20.63 -40.08
N HIS A 142 -18.42 20.81 -38.77
CA HIS A 142 -19.15 21.99 -38.30
C HIS A 142 -18.44 22.53 -37.06
N GLU A 143 -17.62 23.53 -37.31
CA GLU A 143 -17.12 24.49 -36.34
C GLU A 143 -18.31 25.19 -35.67
N LYS A 144 -18.61 24.80 -34.43
CA LYS A 144 -19.51 25.53 -33.54
C LYS A 144 -18.67 25.99 -32.38
N ILE A 145 -18.44 27.30 -32.34
CA ILE A 145 -17.76 28.02 -31.25
C ILE A 145 -18.54 27.73 -29.96
N GLU A 146 -18.09 26.70 -29.23
CA GLU A 146 -18.58 26.40 -27.90
C GLU A 146 -17.87 27.36 -26.96
N LYS A 147 -18.64 28.27 -26.33
CA LYS A 147 -18.15 29.15 -25.27
C LYS A 147 -17.31 28.30 -24.31
N VAL A 148 -16.03 28.63 -24.17
CA VAL A 148 -15.12 28.02 -23.21
C VAL A 148 -15.77 28.13 -21.83
N ARG A 149 -16.43 27.07 -21.38
CA ARG A 149 -16.87 26.94 -20.00
C ARG A 149 -15.60 26.83 -19.18
N VAL A 150 -15.32 27.82 -18.36
CA VAL A 150 -14.26 27.72 -17.36
C VAL A 150 -14.75 26.71 -16.33
N ASP A 151 -14.44 25.43 -16.54
CA ASP A 151 -14.73 24.37 -15.56
C ASP A 151 -13.98 24.72 -14.26
N GLN A 152 -14.71 25.20 -13.26
CA GLN A 152 -14.19 25.39 -11.90
C GLN A 152 -13.98 24.01 -11.26
N GLN A 153 -13.02 23.91 -10.36
CA GLN A 153 -12.81 22.67 -9.62
C GLN A 153 -13.95 22.49 -8.61
N PRO A 154 -14.53 21.29 -8.44
CA PRO A 154 -15.51 21.07 -7.39
C PRO A 154 -14.91 21.36 -6.01
N GLN A 155 -15.76 21.84 -5.10
CA GLN A 155 -15.34 22.31 -3.78
C GLN A 155 -16.13 21.64 -2.67
N VAL A 156 -15.47 21.41 -1.53
CA VAL A 156 -16.09 21.03 -0.26
C VAL A 156 -15.83 22.17 0.71
N VAL A 157 -16.86 22.92 1.06
CA VAL A 157 -16.78 24.07 1.98
C VAL A 157 -17.39 23.67 3.31
N ALA A 158 -16.59 23.65 4.38
CA ALA A 158 -17.04 23.22 5.71
C ALA A 158 -16.97 24.36 6.73
N LEU A 159 -18.06 24.65 7.42
CA LEU A 159 -18.10 25.57 8.57
C LEU A 159 -18.04 24.78 9.88
N LEU A 160 -16.97 24.99 10.64
CA LEU A 160 -16.67 24.24 11.85
C LEU A 160 -16.34 25.21 13.01
N CYS A 161 -16.70 24.82 14.24
CA CYS A 161 -16.43 25.63 15.44
C CYS A 161 -15.51 24.95 16.47
N GLY A 162 -15.02 23.74 16.17
CA GLY A 162 -14.11 22.98 17.04
C GLY A 162 -14.78 22.24 18.20
N CYS A 163 -16.12 22.21 18.30
CA CYS A 163 -16.81 21.38 19.30
C CYS A 163 -16.70 19.88 18.95
N PRO A 164 -17.02 18.94 19.86
CA PRO A 164 -16.89 17.50 19.61
C PRO A 164 -17.59 17.01 18.32
N LYS A 165 -18.77 17.56 18.00
CA LYS A 165 -19.48 17.26 16.75
C LYS A 165 -18.72 17.72 15.50
N CYS A 166 -18.11 18.90 15.57
CA CYS A 166 -17.28 19.42 14.48
C CYS A 166 -15.97 18.63 14.35
N HIS A 167 -15.41 18.14 15.46
CA HIS A 167 -14.16 17.38 15.44
C HIS A 167 -14.30 16.06 14.66
N SER A 168 -15.40 15.33 14.87
CA SER A 168 -15.69 14.12 14.08
C SER A 168 -15.80 14.43 12.58
N VAL A 169 -16.50 15.50 12.20
CA VAL A 169 -16.60 15.93 10.80
C VAL A 169 -15.25 16.37 10.24
N ASP A 170 -14.42 17.07 11.02
CA ASP A 170 -13.09 17.52 10.62
C ASP A 170 -12.13 16.34 10.36
N LEU A 171 -12.22 15.27 11.15
CA LEU A 171 -11.48 14.03 10.93
C LEU A 171 -11.89 13.36 9.61
N THR A 172 -13.20 13.19 9.38
CA THR A 172 -13.71 12.64 8.12
C THR A 172 -13.29 13.48 6.91
N LEU A 173 -13.33 14.81 7.02
CA LEU A 173 -12.87 15.72 5.97
C LEU A 173 -11.36 15.66 5.74
N THR A 174 -10.57 15.31 6.76
CA THR A 174 -9.13 15.09 6.64
C THR A 174 -8.85 13.81 5.84
N ASP A 175 -9.59 12.74 6.14
CA ASP A 175 -9.51 11.47 5.41
C ASP A 175 -9.90 11.64 3.93
N LEU A 176 -10.98 12.39 3.68
CA LEU A 176 -11.45 12.70 2.33
C LEU A 176 -10.49 13.62 1.58
N TYR A 177 -9.87 14.58 2.25
CA TYR A 177 -8.82 15.41 1.64
C TYR A 177 -7.61 14.58 1.22
N SER A 178 -7.17 13.62 2.04
CA SER A 178 -6.07 12.73 1.67
C SER A 178 -6.38 11.88 0.43
N LYS A 179 -7.65 11.50 0.22
CA LYS A 179 -8.10 10.68 -0.90
C LYS A 179 -8.45 11.46 -2.18
N PHE A 180 -8.97 12.67 -2.03
CA PHE A 180 -9.59 13.44 -3.12
C PHE A 180 -9.09 14.88 -3.23
N GLY A 181 -8.12 15.31 -2.43
CA GLY A 181 -7.60 16.69 -2.42
C GLY A 181 -6.87 17.09 -3.71
N ASP A 182 -6.54 16.12 -4.55
CA ASP A 182 -6.12 16.33 -5.93
C ASP A 182 -7.33 16.72 -6.81
N ARG A 183 -8.50 16.12 -6.66
CA ARG A 183 -9.66 16.33 -7.54
C ARG A 183 -10.64 17.38 -7.05
N ILE A 184 -10.70 17.59 -5.74
CA ILE A 184 -11.66 18.45 -5.04
C ILE A 184 -10.89 19.45 -4.18
N GLU A 185 -11.31 20.70 -4.21
CA GLU A 185 -10.79 21.72 -3.31
C GLU A 185 -11.54 21.69 -1.97
N PHE A 186 -10.83 21.42 -0.87
CA PHE A 186 -11.41 21.46 0.48
C PHE A 186 -11.13 22.81 1.14
N ILE A 187 -12.18 23.48 1.58
CA ILE A 187 -12.15 24.80 2.21
C ILE A 187 -12.73 24.65 3.63
N ARG A 188 -11.90 24.85 4.66
CA ARG A 188 -12.34 24.82 6.06
C ARG A 188 -12.47 26.23 6.60
N LEU A 189 -13.66 26.57 7.03
CA LEU A 189 -14.03 27.86 7.58
C LEU A 189 -14.29 27.71 9.07
N MET A 190 -13.57 28.48 9.86
CA MET A 190 -13.71 28.44 11.32
C MET A 190 -14.64 29.56 11.76
N ALA A 191 -15.77 29.21 12.36
CA ALA A 191 -16.86 30.15 12.71
C ALA A 191 -16.43 31.33 13.61
N LYS A 192 -15.28 31.22 14.29
CA LYS A 192 -14.74 32.24 15.21
C LYS A 192 -13.40 32.83 14.77
N SER A 193 -12.90 32.52 13.57
CA SER A 193 -11.50 32.80 13.20
C SER A 193 -11.16 34.28 12.96
N GLY A 194 -12.14 35.17 12.88
CA GLY A 194 -11.90 36.59 12.61
C GLY A 194 -11.24 36.88 11.24
N ASP A 195 -11.04 35.87 10.40
CA ASP A 195 -10.42 36.01 9.09
C ASP A 195 -11.42 36.60 8.08
N PRO A 196 -11.12 37.77 7.48
CA PRO A 196 -12.03 38.43 6.54
C PRO A 196 -12.32 37.60 5.28
N LYS A 197 -11.39 36.73 4.85
CA LYS A 197 -11.64 35.82 3.72
C LYS A 197 -12.66 34.74 4.08
N SER A 198 -12.51 34.15 5.26
CA SER A 198 -13.47 33.17 5.78
C SER A 198 -14.85 33.80 5.99
N ALA A 199 -14.94 35.03 6.50
CA ALA A 199 -16.20 35.76 6.65
C ALA A 199 -16.90 36.00 5.30
N ALA A 200 -16.16 36.42 4.27
CA ALA A 200 -16.70 36.60 2.93
C ALA A 200 -17.22 35.29 2.31
N LEU A 201 -16.55 34.16 2.58
CA LEU A 201 -17.01 32.85 2.09
C LEU A 201 -18.24 32.34 2.86
N ILE A 202 -18.29 32.56 4.17
CA ILE A 202 -19.48 32.25 5.00
C ILE A 202 -20.70 33.02 4.48
N GLU A 203 -20.53 34.31 4.17
CA GLU A 203 -21.58 35.15 3.60
C GLU A 203 -21.94 34.69 2.17
N LYS A 204 -20.95 34.48 1.30
CA LYS A 204 -21.13 34.02 -0.09
C LYS A 204 -21.96 32.74 -0.18
N TYR A 205 -21.70 31.77 0.69
CA TYR A 205 -22.39 30.48 0.72
C TYR A 205 -23.55 30.44 1.73
N ALA A 206 -23.89 31.58 2.35
CA ALA A 206 -24.95 31.70 3.34
C ALA A 206 -24.90 30.63 4.47
N LEU A 207 -23.70 30.27 4.93
CA LEU A 207 -23.50 29.21 5.94
C LEU A 207 -23.89 29.73 7.33
N ARG A 208 -25.07 29.36 7.84
CA ARG A 208 -25.61 29.88 9.12
C ARG A 208 -25.57 28.88 10.28
N THR A 209 -25.39 27.60 9.99
CA THR A 209 -25.44 26.51 10.97
C THR A 209 -24.07 25.84 11.08
N CYS A 210 -23.76 25.32 12.27
CA CYS A 210 -22.48 24.68 12.55
C CYS A 210 -22.72 23.37 13.32
N PRO A 211 -22.15 22.22 12.89
CA PRO A 211 -21.34 22.05 11.67
C PRO A 211 -22.21 22.15 10.41
N SER A 212 -21.62 22.67 9.33
CA SER A 212 -22.19 22.54 7.99
C SER A 212 -21.11 22.18 6.96
N VAL A 213 -21.50 21.41 5.95
CA VAL A 213 -20.64 21.05 4.82
C VAL A 213 -21.42 21.24 3.54
N LEU A 214 -20.95 22.13 2.67
CA LEU A 214 -21.50 22.41 1.36
C LEU A 214 -20.60 21.82 0.28
N LEU A 215 -21.18 20.96 -0.55
CA LEU A 215 -20.58 20.42 -1.75
C LEU A 215 -20.96 21.33 -2.93
N VAL A 216 -19.97 21.77 -3.70
CA VAL A 216 -20.12 22.65 -4.86
C VAL A 216 -19.59 21.93 -6.09
N ALA A 217 -20.39 21.85 -7.14
CA ALA A 217 -20.03 21.18 -8.39
C ALA A 217 -19.01 22.01 -9.22
N ASN A 218 -18.52 21.42 -10.31
CA ASN A 218 -17.54 22.01 -11.23
C ASN A 218 -18.01 23.29 -11.96
N LEU A 219 -19.30 23.63 -11.87
CA LEU A 219 -19.85 24.87 -12.42
C LEU A 219 -20.08 25.95 -11.34
N GLY A 220 -19.66 25.70 -10.09
CA GLY A 220 -19.91 26.60 -8.96
C GLY A 220 -21.32 26.48 -8.38
N GLU A 221 -22.14 25.56 -8.91
CA GLU A 221 -23.49 25.31 -8.44
C GLU A 221 -23.47 24.48 -7.14
N PRO A 222 -24.31 24.79 -6.14
CA PRO A 222 -24.42 23.99 -4.94
C PRO A 222 -24.96 22.60 -5.32
N TYR A 223 -24.18 21.57 -5.03
CA TYR A 223 -24.51 20.17 -5.30
C TYR A 223 -25.31 19.57 -4.14
N ARG A 224 -24.84 19.79 -2.91
CA ARG A 224 -25.46 19.23 -1.71
C ARG A 224 -25.00 19.94 -0.44
N GLU A 225 -25.90 20.10 0.53
CA GLU A 225 -25.58 20.71 1.82
C GLU A 225 -25.93 19.76 2.97
N PHE A 226 -25.04 19.71 3.96
CA PHE A 226 -25.23 19.02 5.23
C PHE A 226 -25.24 20.04 6.37
N GLN A 227 -26.18 19.92 7.29
CA GLN A 227 -26.31 20.84 8.43
C GLN A 227 -26.59 20.07 9.73
N ASN A 228 -26.07 20.56 10.85
CA ASN A 228 -26.31 20.10 12.23
C ASN A 228 -25.83 18.67 12.57
N ILE A 229 -26.43 17.66 11.93
CA ILE A 229 -26.10 16.25 12.12
C ILE A 229 -25.64 15.71 10.76
N ILE A 230 -24.35 15.48 10.65
CA ILE A 230 -23.71 15.04 9.42
C ILE A 230 -23.36 13.57 9.57
N SER A 231 -23.99 12.71 8.77
CA SER A 231 -23.67 11.29 8.70
C SER A 231 -22.36 11.09 7.94
N GLU A 232 -21.38 10.44 8.58
CA GLU A 232 -20.07 10.16 7.98
C GLU A 232 -20.21 9.34 6.69
N SER A 233 -20.98 8.25 6.70
CA SER A 233 -21.15 7.39 5.53
C SER A 233 -21.80 8.11 4.36
N GLU A 234 -22.73 9.03 4.64
CA GLU A 234 -23.40 9.81 3.60
C GLU A 234 -22.47 10.89 3.05
N LEU A 235 -21.77 11.62 3.93
CA LEU A 235 -20.79 12.61 3.52
C LEU A 235 -19.70 11.99 2.62
N VAL A 236 -19.16 10.84 3.00
CA VAL A 236 -18.17 10.10 2.21
C VAL A 236 -18.71 9.75 0.83
N ARG A 237 -19.92 9.16 0.77
CA ARG A 237 -20.53 8.74 -0.50
C ARG A 237 -20.75 9.91 -1.46
N GLU A 238 -21.22 11.05 -0.95
CA GLU A 238 -21.52 12.22 -1.79
C GLU A 238 -20.23 12.92 -2.26
N VAL A 239 -19.19 12.96 -1.42
CA VAL A 239 -17.86 13.45 -1.82
C VAL A 239 -17.21 12.53 -2.86
N GLU A 240 -17.38 11.21 -2.74
CA GLU A 240 -16.94 10.26 -3.77
C GLU A 240 -17.66 10.45 -5.11
N GLN A 241 -18.97 10.74 -5.09
CA GLN A 241 -19.73 11.05 -6.30
C GLN A 241 -19.27 12.38 -6.90
N LEU A 242 -19.05 13.40 -6.08
CA LEU A 242 -18.51 14.68 -6.52
C LEU A 242 -17.11 14.51 -7.13
N ALA A 243 -16.26 13.63 -6.58
CA ALA A 243 -14.92 13.37 -7.12
C ALA A 243 -14.95 12.80 -8.54
N LYS A 244 -16.00 12.04 -8.89
CA LYS A 244 -16.18 11.46 -10.23
C LYS A 244 -16.52 12.51 -11.30
N THR A 245 -17.04 13.68 -10.89
CA THR A 245 -17.36 14.77 -11.85
C THR A 245 -16.12 15.60 -12.21
N SER A 246 -15.05 15.52 -11.40
CA SER A 246 -13.79 16.20 -11.68
C SER A 246 -12.88 15.38 -12.59
N ARG A 247 -12.48 15.96 -13.72
CA ARG A 247 -11.37 15.47 -14.55
C ARG A 247 -10.03 16.16 -14.24
N LYS A 248 -10.03 17.19 -13.38
CA LYS A 248 -8.85 18.00 -13.05
C LYS A 248 -8.24 17.54 -11.74
N THR A 249 -6.94 17.25 -11.76
CA THR A 249 -6.08 17.22 -10.58
C THR A 249 -5.61 18.65 -10.28
N ARG A 250 -5.51 19.05 -9.01
CA ARG A 250 -5.18 20.40 -8.47
C ARG A 250 -3.72 20.78 -8.73
N LEU A 251 -3.04 20.00 -9.54
CA LEU A 251 -1.64 20.09 -9.84
C LEU A 251 -1.58 21.10 -10.99
N LYS A 252 -1.42 22.37 -10.63
CA LYS A 252 -1.47 23.51 -11.56
C LYS A 252 -0.28 23.51 -12.50
N THR A 253 0.72 22.67 -12.24
CA THR A 253 1.88 22.43 -13.11
C THR A 253 2.25 20.95 -13.13
N ILE A 254 2.88 20.49 -14.22
CA ILE A 254 3.49 19.14 -14.32
C ILE A 254 4.50 18.90 -13.18
N ALA A 255 5.13 19.97 -12.68
CA ALA A 255 6.05 19.90 -11.54
C ALA A 255 5.31 19.62 -10.22
N GLU A 256 4.17 20.28 -9.97
CA GLU A 256 3.32 19.96 -8.83
C GLU A 256 2.77 18.54 -8.92
N GLU A 257 2.43 18.07 -10.13
CA GLU A 257 1.90 16.72 -10.36
C GLU A 257 2.92 15.64 -10.02
N LYS A 258 4.14 15.79 -10.53
CA LYS A 258 5.27 14.92 -10.20
C LYS A 258 5.59 14.97 -8.70
N MET A 259 5.48 16.13 -8.07
CA MET A 259 5.72 16.29 -6.64
C MET A 259 4.63 15.62 -5.79
N ALA A 260 3.37 15.68 -6.21
CA ALA A 260 2.28 14.98 -5.54
C ALA A 260 2.38 13.47 -5.73
N GLU A 261 2.77 13.01 -6.92
CA GLU A 261 3.06 11.60 -7.19
C GLU A 261 4.22 11.10 -6.32
N GLN A 262 5.30 11.89 -6.19
CA GLN A 262 6.42 11.58 -5.30
C GLN A 262 6.02 11.56 -3.82
N ARG A 263 5.15 12.47 -3.37
CA ARG A 263 4.62 12.41 -1.98
C ARG A 263 3.78 11.18 -1.75
N LYS A 264 2.91 10.84 -2.70
CA LYS A 264 2.06 9.66 -2.63
C LYS A 264 2.90 8.40 -2.46
N LEU A 265 3.98 8.26 -3.24
CA LEU A 265 4.92 7.14 -3.10
C LEU A 265 5.52 7.05 -1.69
N VAL A 266 5.89 8.19 -1.08
CA VAL A 266 6.44 8.22 0.29
C VAL A 266 5.40 7.83 1.33
N VAL A 267 4.15 8.26 1.16
CA VAL A 267 3.04 7.90 2.06
C VAL A 267 2.70 6.42 1.91
N ASP A 268 2.52 5.92 0.68
CA ASP A 268 2.23 4.52 0.40
C ASP A 268 3.33 3.58 0.96
N GLU A 269 4.61 3.98 0.89
CA GLU A 269 5.74 3.25 1.48
C GLU A 269 5.64 3.16 3.02
N VAL A 270 5.30 4.27 3.68
CA VAL A 270 5.17 4.30 5.14
C VAL A 270 3.96 3.52 5.60
N ASP A 271 2.82 3.65 4.93
CA ASP A 271 1.62 2.89 5.26
C ASP A 271 1.86 1.40 5.10
N ALA A 272 2.54 0.97 4.02
CA ALA A 272 2.94 -0.43 3.86
C ALA A 272 3.85 -0.92 4.99
N ARG A 273 4.81 -0.11 5.45
CA ARG A 273 5.67 -0.43 6.60
C ARG A 273 4.87 -0.55 7.89
N VAL A 274 3.95 0.37 8.15
CA VAL A 274 3.08 0.35 9.33
C VAL A 274 2.22 -0.91 9.31
N SER A 275 1.58 -1.23 8.19
CA SER A 275 0.77 -2.45 8.05
C SER A 275 1.60 -3.73 8.25
N HIS A 276 2.82 -3.78 7.72
CA HIS A 276 3.69 -4.94 7.92
C HIS A 276 4.10 -5.12 9.39
N ASP A 277 4.49 -4.04 10.07
CA ASP A 277 4.88 -4.10 11.48
C ASP A 277 3.68 -4.38 12.39
N GLU A 278 2.50 -3.88 12.04
CA GLU A 278 1.24 -4.20 12.73
C GLU A 278 0.92 -5.70 12.65
N LEU A 279 1.04 -6.32 11.47
CA LEU A 279 0.87 -7.76 11.31
C LEU A 279 1.87 -8.55 12.16
N ARG A 280 3.13 -8.11 12.22
CA ARG A 280 4.18 -8.74 13.04
C ARG A 280 3.85 -8.66 14.54
N VAL A 281 3.39 -7.50 14.99
CA VAL A 281 2.99 -7.26 16.39
C VAL A 281 1.76 -8.09 16.75
N ASN A 282 0.74 -8.11 15.88
CA ASN A 282 -0.47 -8.91 16.08
C ASN A 282 -0.17 -10.41 16.15
N ASN A 283 0.70 -10.91 15.27
CA ASN A 283 1.15 -12.31 15.33
C ASN A 283 1.91 -12.62 16.63
N SER A 284 2.73 -11.68 17.12
CA SER A 284 3.45 -11.83 18.38
C SER A 284 2.51 -11.84 19.58
N ILE A 285 1.50 -10.96 19.59
CA ILE A 285 0.46 -10.90 20.63
C ILE A 285 -0.36 -12.19 20.65
N ARG A 286 -0.75 -12.70 19.47
CA ARG A 286 -1.48 -13.96 19.34
C ARG A 286 -0.67 -15.13 19.91
N LYS A 287 0.62 -15.21 19.58
CA LYS A 287 1.50 -16.24 20.12
C LYS A 287 1.60 -16.16 21.66
N ILE A 288 1.70 -14.95 22.23
CA ILE A 288 1.68 -14.77 23.69
C ILE A 288 0.35 -15.26 24.31
N GLN A 289 -0.78 -15.10 23.61
CA GLN A 289 -2.07 -15.64 24.06
C GLN A 289 -2.09 -17.16 24.03
N GLU A 290 -1.66 -17.76 22.92
CA GLU A 290 -1.57 -19.22 22.76
C GLU A 290 -0.65 -19.84 23.82
N ASP A 291 0.51 -19.24 24.06
CA ASP A 291 1.47 -19.69 25.08
C ASP A 291 0.89 -19.57 26.50
N LEU A 292 0.16 -18.48 26.79
CA LEU A 292 -0.52 -18.29 28.08
C LEU A 292 -1.61 -19.34 28.28
N GLU A 293 -2.47 -19.56 27.29
CA GLU A 293 -3.54 -20.55 27.35
C GLU A 293 -2.99 -21.98 27.53
N ALA A 294 -1.92 -22.32 26.81
CA ALA A 294 -1.23 -23.60 26.97
C ALA A 294 -0.66 -23.76 28.39
N ALA A 295 0.00 -22.73 28.93
CA ALA A 295 0.53 -22.74 30.29
C ALA A 295 -0.58 -22.92 31.33
N LEU A 296 -1.66 -22.14 31.24
CA LEU A 296 -2.82 -22.22 32.15
C LEU A 296 -3.50 -23.60 32.09
N THR A 297 -3.59 -24.21 30.91
CA THR A 297 -4.19 -25.54 30.73
C THR A 297 -3.33 -26.63 31.35
N SER A 298 -2.00 -26.53 31.22
CA SER A 298 -1.06 -27.49 31.82
C SER A 298 -1.08 -27.53 33.35
N MET A 299 -1.53 -26.44 33.99
CA MET A 299 -1.60 -26.30 35.45
C MET A 299 -2.80 -26.99 36.10
N GLN A 300 -3.63 -27.72 35.34
CA GLN A 300 -4.90 -28.29 35.83
C GLN A 300 -4.79 -29.28 37.01
N ASN A 301 -3.60 -29.82 37.30
CA ASN A 301 -3.37 -30.86 38.33
C ASN A 301 -2.59 -30.39 39.59
N SER A 302 -2.50 -29.08 39.86
CA SER A 302 -1.70 -28.50 40.96
C SER A 302 -2.54 -28.05 42.19
N ASP A 303 -1.88 -27.88 43.35
CA ASP A 303 -2.46 -27.44 44.62
C ASP A 303 -3.16 -26.06 44.52
N SER A 304 -4.34 -25.90 45.15
CA SER A 304 -5.30 -24.83 44.81
C SER A 304 -4.82 -23.39 45.09
N ARG A 305 -4.00 -23.18 46.13
CA ARG A 305 -3.57 -21.84 46.58
C ARG A 305 -2.31 -21.34 45.84
N THR A 306 -1.36 -22.22 45.57
CA THR A 306 -0.15 -21.94 44.76
C THR A 306 -0.52 -21.72 43.30
N ARG A 307 -1.46 -22.51 42.77
CA ARG A 307 -1.98 -22.38 41.41
C ARG A 307 -2.56 -20.99 41.09
N ALA A 308 -3.33 -20.42 42.01
CA ALA A 308 -3.93 -19.10 41.80
C ALA A 308 -2.88 -17.98 41.71
N LEU A 309 -1.82 -18.06 42.53
CA LEU A 309 -0.72 -17.09 42.51
C LEU A 309 0.10 -17.20 41.23
N GLU A 310 0.40 -18.43 40.79
CA GLU A 310 1.12 -18.67 39.54
C GLU A 310 0.32 -18.26 38.29
N MET A 311 -0.99 -18.53 38.27
CA MET A 311 -1.87 -18.06 37.18
C MET A 311 -1.88 -16.53 37.07
N ASN A 312 -1.96 -15.82 38.20
CA ASN A 312 -1.95 -14.37 38.21
C ASN A 312 -0.61 -13.83 37.70
N ALA A 313 0.52 -14.39 38.16
CA ALA A 313 1.85 -14.00 37.71
C ALA A 313 2.04 -14.19 36.19
N LEU A 314 1.62 -15.34 35.64
CA LEU A 314 1.71 -15.62 34.20
C LEU A 314 0.83 -14.66 33.37
N THR A 315 -0.36 -14.35 33.88
CA THR A 315 -1.28 -13.43 33.22
C THR A 315 -0.73 -12.01 33.21
N GLU A 316 -0.22 -11.52 34.34
CA GLU A 316 0.45 -10.21 34.43
C GLU A 316 1.68 -10.12 33.52
N GLU A 317 2.50 -11.17 33.46
CA GLU A 317 3.66 -11.22 32.57
C GLU A 317 3.22 -11.14 31.10
N ALA A 318 2.22 -11.93 30.69
CA ALA A 318 1.69 -11.90 29.33
C ALA A 318 1.10 -10.54 28.96
N GLU A 319 0.36 -9.90 29.88
CA GLU A 319 -0.18 -8.56 29.68
C GLU A 319 0.92 -7.50 29.56
N SER A 320 1.96 -7.59 30.39
CA SER A 320 3.11 -6.68 30.33
C SER A 320 3.82 -6.76 28.97
N LYS A 321 4.04 -7.97 28.44
CA LYS A 321 4.65 -8.20 27.13
C LYS A 321 3.78 -7.66 25.99
N LYS A 322 2.47 -7.91 26.02
CA LYS A 322 1.52 -7.35 25.04
C LYS A 322 1.53 -5.82 25.06
N LYS A 323 1.50 -5.23 26.26
CA LYS A 323 1.54 -3.78 26.44
C LYS A 323 2.83 -3.19 25.88
N PHE A 324 3.98 -3.81 26.17
CA PHE A 324 5.28 -3.39 25.63
C PHE A 324 5.28 -3.42 24.10
N LEU A 325 4.84 -4.52 23.48
CA LEU A 325 4.78 -4.65 22.02
C LEU A 325 3.91 -3.56 21.37
N LYS A 326 2.76 -3.25 21.96
CA LYS A 326 1.88 -2.16 21.48
C LYS A 326 2.54 -0.79 21.62
N GLN A 327 3.19 -0.51 22.75
CA GLN A 327 3.88 0.77 22.96
C GLN A 327 5.07 0.95 22.02
N ASP A 328 5.84 -0.12 21.80
CA ASP A 328 6.96 -0.15 20.87
C ASP A 328 6.52 0.02 19.41
N PHE A 329 5.40 -0.60 19.03
CA PHE A 329 4.76 -0.36 17.73
C PHE A 329 4.35 1.10 17.55
N GLU A 330 3.66 1.69 18.52
CA GLU A 330 3.25 3.10 18.45
C GLU A 330 4.45 4.07 18.37
N ARG A 331 5.55 3.74 19.07
CA ARG A 331 6.80 4.49 18.94
C ARG A 331 7.35 4.41 17.51
N ARG A 332 7.53 3.20 16.96
CA ARG A 332 8.05 3.01 15.59
C ARG A 332 7.15 3.63 14.53
N LYS A 333 5.83 3.52 14.70
CA LYS A 333 4.85 4.16 13.83
C LYS A 333 5.08 5.66 13.74
N LYS A 334 5.28 6.34 14.88
CA LYS A 334 5.63 7.77 14.91
C LYS A 334 6.96 8.07 14.20
N GLU A 335 7.96 7.22 14.38
CA GLU A 335 9.26 7.36 13.70
C GLU A 335 9.12 7.22 12.16
N TYR A 336 8.31 6.28 11.68
CA TYR A 336 8.05 6.11 10.25
C TYR A 336 7.37 7.33 9.63
N TYR A 337 6.33 7.87 10.29
CA TYR A 337 5.66 9.08 9.82
C TYR A 337 6.56 10.32 9.90
N ALA A 338 7.35 10.48 10.96
CA ALA A 338 8.31 11.58 11.08
C ALA A 338 9.39 11.53 9.97
N ALA A 339 9.87 10.34 9.64
CA ALA A 339 10.80 10.15 8.53
C ALA A 339 10.16 10.46 7.16
N ALA A 340 8.90 10.05 6.94
CA ALA A 340 8.15 10.43 5.75
C ALA A 340 7.97 11.95 5.63
N GLU A 341 7.60 12.63 6.72
CA GLU A 341 7.46 14.08 6.71
C GLU A 341 8.78 14.78 6.35
N ALA A 342 9.90 14.31 6.90
CA ALA A 342 11.22 14.85 6.56
C ALA A 342 11.53 14.68 5.07
N ARG A 343 11.23 13.50 4.50
CA ARG A 343 11.38 13.23 3.06
C ARG A 343 10.48 14.13 2.21
N ILE A 344 9.23 14.30 2.61
CA ILE A 344 8.25 15.16 1.92
C ILE A 344 8.70 16.63 1.95
N ARG A 345 9.21 17.12 3.08
CA ARG A 345 9.77 18.48 3.19
C ARG A 345 11.01 18.64 2.31
N ALA A 346 11.88 17.65 2.25
CA ALA A 346 13.06 17.68 1.40
C ALA A 346 12.69 17.75 -0.10
N LEU A 347 11.66 17.02 -0.53
CA LEU A 347 11.11 17.13 -1.89
C LEU A 347 10.65 18.57 -2.19
N GLN A 348 9.99 19.25 -1.24
CA GLN A 348 9.54 20.64 -1.41
C GLN A 348 10.67 21.65 -1.55
N SER A 349 11.79 21.43 -0.83
CA SER A 349 12.93 22.35 -0.84
C SER A 349 13.81 22.26 -2.09
N THR A 350 13.75 21.16 -2.84
CA THR A 350 14.65 20.87 -3.95
C THR A 350 14.06 21.13 -5.34
N GLY A 351 12.82 21.62 -5.44
CA GLY A 351 12.18 21.94 -6.72
C GLY A 351 12.16 20.76 -7.71
N GLY A 352 12.14 19.51 -7.22
CA GLY A 352 12.18 18.30 -8.05
C GLY A 352 13.59 17.81 -8.40
N ALA A 353 14.65 18.28 -7.77
CA ALA A 353 15.97 17.63 -7.84
C ALA A 353 16.04 16.47 -6.84
N LYS A 354 16.57 15.32 -7.28
CA LYS A 354 16.80 14.10 -6.48
C LYS A 354 17.38 14.45 -5.11
N VAL A 355 16.59 14.20 -4.06
CA VAL A 355 17.10 14.19 -2.68
C VAL A 355 17.80 12.85 -2.48
N GLU A 356 19.13 12.89 -2.34
CA GLU A 356 19.90 11.72 -1.89
C GLU A 356 19.55 11.37 -0.44
N PRO A 357 19.60 10.08 -0.06
CA PRO A 357 19.28 9.67 1.30
C PRO A 357 20.30 10.27 2.26
N VAL A 358 19.83 11.12 3.18
CA VAL A 358 20.62 11.55 4.33
C VAL A 358 20.80 10.34 5.25
N GLU A 359 22.03 9.83 5.32
CA GLU A 359 22.42 8.83 6.32
C GLU A 359 22.23 9.43 7.71
N LEU A 360 21.26 8.89 8.46
CA LEU A 360 21.14 9.15 9.89
C LEU A 360 22.33 8.50 10.58
N ASN A 361 23.20 9.34 11.16
CA ASN A 361 24.39 8.97 11.91
C ASN A 361 24.16 7.74 12.80
N ARG A 362 24.99 6.72 12.55
CA ARG A 362 25.20 5.57 13.42
C ARG A 362 26.09 5.99 14.59
N ASP A 363 25.54 6.70 15.57
CA ASP A 363 26.20 6.92 16.85
C ASP A 363 25.32 6.43 18.00
N PHE A 364 25.19 5.10 18.10
CA PHE A 364 24.91 4.43 19.37
C PHE A 364 25.82 3.20 19.46
N LYS A 365 27.07 3.46 19.82
CA LYS A 365 27.98 2.49 20.40
C LYS A 365 28.71 3.15 21.56
N LYS A 366 28.18 2.97 22.77
CA LYS A 366 28.93 2.65 23.99
C LYS A 366 27.96 2.15 25.04
#